data_AF-A0A9D7HL64-F1
#
_entry.id   AF-A0A9D7HL64-F1
#
_cell.length_a   1.000
_cell.length_b   1.000
_cell.length_c   1.000
_cell.angle_alpha   90.00
_cell.angle_beta   90.00
_cell.angle_gamma   90.00
#
_symmetry.space_group_name_H-M   'P 1'
#
loop_
_entity.id
_entity.type
_entity.pdbx_description
1 polymer ?
#
loop_
_entity_poly.entity_id
_entity_poly.type
_entity_poly.pdbx_seq_one_letter_code
_entity_poly.pdbx_strand_id
1 'polypeptide(L)'
;MLQPGAPLRAQATDQDPGQFVEFVDDFEATCVAREGVMIMVRSKHPDRPIRVWLERWHMGVNTGDRGKSDLAPGGEPEKLGCSRTLNGRQEWRVVRAQFIDAAESAPK
;
A
#
# COMPACT_ATOMS: atom_id res chain seq x y z
N MET A 1 44.62 13.11 13.24
CA MET A 1 43.69 11.99 13.01
C MET A 1 42.50 12.53 12.22
N LEU A 2 42.47 12.24 10.92
CA LEU A 2 41.45 12.71 9.98
C LEU A 2 40.39 11.60 9.87
N GLN A 3 39.14 11.85 10.26
CA GLN A 3 38.08 10.84 10.09
C GLN A 3 37.59 10.83 8.64
N PRO A 4 37.48 9.66 7.98
CA PRO A 4 36.96 9.53 6.62
C PRO A 4 35.44 9.75 6.59
N GLY A 5 35.00 10.42 5.52
CA GLY A 5 33.61 10.82 5.29
C GLY A 5 32.63 9.66 5.27
N ALA A 6 31.46 9.90 5.85
CA ALA A 6 30.29 9.03 5.74
C ALA A 6 29.89 8.88 4.25
N PRO A 7 29.48 7.69 3.80
CA PRO A 7 29.04 7.50 2.44
C PRO A 7 27.79 8.32 2.15
N LEU A 8 27.81 8.93 0.97
CA LEU A 8 26.76 9.70 0.33
C LEU A 8 25.43 8.95 0.41
N ARG A 9 24.44 9.52 1.11
CA ARG A 9 23.04 9.07 1.06
C ARG A 9 22.63 8.96 -0.42
N ALA A 10 22.16 7.77 -0.80
CA ALA A 10 21.68 7.49 -2.16
C ALA A 10 20.75 8.62 -2.63
N GLN A 11 21.00 9.13 -3.83
CA GLN A 11 20.16 10.13 -4.45
C GLN A 11 18.77 9.51 -4.63
N ALA A 12 17.81 9.98 -3.83
CA ALA A 12 16.41 9.72 -4.11
C ALA A 12 16.13 10.35 -5.47
N THR A 13 15.94 9.54 -6.50
CA THR A 13 15.25 9.98 -7.71
C THR A 13 13.96 10.67 -7.28
N ASP A 14 13.66 11.84 -7.88
CA ASP A 14 12.46 12.68 -7.67
C ASP A 14 11.13 11.99 -8.02
N GLN A 15 11.09 10.67 -7.98
CA GLN A 15 9.91 9.89 -8.29
C GLN A 15 8.96 9.91 -7.10
N ASP A 16 7.70 10.26 -7.36
CA ASP A 16 6.64 10.17 -6.37
C ASP A 16 6.33 8.68 -6.10
N PRO A 17 6.55 8.17 -4.87
CA PRO A 17 6.26 6.77 -4.54
C PRO A 17 4.79 6.40 -4.78
N GLY A 18 3.86 7.37 -4.72
CA GLY A 18 2.44 7.12 -4.97
C GLY A 18 2.15 6.60 -6.37
N GLN A 19 2.97 6.95 -7.36
CA GLN A 19 2.81 6.50 -8.76
C GLN A 19 3.03 5.00 -8.96
N PHE A 20 3.69 4.35 -7.99
CA PHE A 20 3.97 2.92 -8.04
C PHE A 20 2.98 2.10 -7.20
N VAL A 21 2.03 2.73 -6.53
CA VAL A 21 1.01 2.02 -5.76
C VAL A 21 -0.14 1.68 -6.70
N GLU A 22 -0.54 0.41 -6.72
CA GLU A 22 -1.70 -0.04 -7.49
C GLU A 22 -2.69 -0.77 -6.59
N PHE A 23 -3.97 -0.46 -6.77
CA PHE A 23 -5.06 -1.31 -6.32
C PHE A 23 -5.37 -2.38 -7.37
N VAL A 24 -5.48 -3.62 -6.93
CA VAL A 24 -5.88 -4.76 -7.77
C VAL A 24 -7.04 -5.49 -7.12
N ASP A 25 -7.88 -6.09 -7.95
CA ASP A 25 -9.06 -6.82 -7.50
C ASP A 25 -8.83 -8.33 -7.60
N ASP A 26 -9.41 -9.08 -6.66
CA ASP A 26 -9.53 -10.54 -6.72
C ASP A 26 -10.99 -10.98 -6.44
N PHE A 27 -11.37 -12.14 -6.96
CA PHE A 27 -12.73 -12.68 -6.90
C PHE A 27 -12.88 -13.70 -5.77
N GLU A 28 -12.44 -13.35 -4.56
CA GLU A 28 -12.65 -14.19 -3.40
C GLU A 28 -14.13 -14.47 -3.16
N ALA A 29 -14.48 -15.75 -2.95
CA ALA A 29 -15.86 -16.21 -2.81
C ALA A 29 -16.67 -15.41 -1.77
N THR A 30 -16.03 -14.99 -0.68
CA THR A 30 -16.67 -14.21 0.39
C THR A 30 -17.05 -12.78 -0.05
N CYS A 31 -16.32 -12.19 -0.99
CA CYS A 31 -16.65 -10.89 -1.57
C CYS A 31 -17.66 -11.04 -2.72
N VAL A 32 -17.49 -12.07 -3.56
CA VAL A 32 -18.43 -12.37 -4.66
C VAL A 32 -19.83 -12.68 -4.14
N ALA A 33 -19.95 -13.41 -3.03
CA ALA A 33 -21.24 -13.68 -2.37
C ALA A 33 -21.99 -12.40 -1.94
N ARG A 34 -21.32 -11.25 -1.92
CA ARG A 34 -21.89 -9.94 -1.59
C ARG A 34 -21.92 -9.00 -2.79
N GLU A 35 -21.78 -9.53 -4.01
CA GLU A 35 -21.69 -8.76 -5.26
C GLU A 35 -20.53 -7.76 -5.24
N GLY A 36 -19.39 -8.17 -4.68
CA GLY A 36 -18.18 -7.37 -4.61
C GLY A 36 -16.93 -8.16 -5.00
N VAL A 37 -15.79 -7.50 -4.87
CA VAL A 37 -14.44 -8.05 -5.13
C VAL A 37 -13.54 -7.78 -3.92
N MET A 38 -12.52 -8.59 -3.71
CA MET A 38 -11.47 -8.31 -2.74
C MET A 38 -10.58 -7.20 -3.29
N ILE A 39 -10.53 -6.06 -2.60
CA ILE A 39 -9.60 -4.97 -2.93
C ILE A 39 -8.26 -5.31 -2.28
N MET A 40 -7.19 -5.26 -3.07
CA MET A 40 -5.82 -5.46 -2.60
C MET A 40 -4.95 -4.29 -3.06
N VAL A 41 -3.78 -4.15 -2.44
CA VAL A 41 -2.80 -3.12 -2.80
C VAL A 41 -1.43 -3.75 -3.01
N ARG A 42 -0.70 -3.30 -4.04
CA ARG A 42 0.66 -3.76 -4.34
C ARG A 42 1.57 -2.64 -4.79
N SER A 43 2.88 -2.88 -4.70
CA SER A 43 3.89 -2.04 -5.34
C SER A 43 4.16 -2.54 -6.76
N LYS A 44 4.20 -1.62 -7.72
CA LYS A 44 4.74 -1.80 -9.07
C LYS A 44 6.20 -1.36 -9.19
N HIS A 45 6.79 -0.81 -8.12
CA HIS A 45 8.17 -0.36 -8.19
C HIS A 45 9.10 -1.58 -8.32
N PRO A 46 10.08 -1.58 -9.23
CA PRO A 46 10.91 -2.76 -9.49
C PRO A 46 11.83 -3.12 -8.31
N ASP A 47 12.38 -2.12 -7.61
CA ASP A 47 13.48 -2.38 -6.67
C ASP A 47 13.32 -1.80 -5.24
N ARG A 48 12.39 -0.86 -5.01
CA ARG A 48 12.29 -0.12 -3.75
C ARG A 48 10.97 -0.41 -3.04
N PRO A 49 11.00 -0.78 -1.75
CA PRO A 49 9.79 -0.97 -0.98
C PRO A 49 9.11 0.36 -0.69
N ILE A 50 7.78 0.31 -0.59
CA ILE A 50 6.94 1.49 -0.38
C ILE A 50 6.04 1.25 0.83
N ARG A 51 6.13 2.14 1.81
CA ARG A 51 5.14 2.26 2.88
C ARG A 51 3.98 3.12 2.39
N VAL A 52 2.78 2.57 2.42
CA VAL A 52 1.56 3.29 2.07
C VAL A 52 0.69 3.47 3.30
N TRP A 53 0.09 4.65 3.41
CA TRP A 53 -0.95 4.95 4.37
C TRP A 53 -2.27 5.03 3.61
N LEU A 54 -3.25 4.31 4.12
CA LEU A 54 -4.53 4.12 3.48
C LEU A 54 -5.62 4.60 4.40
N GLU A 55 -6.64 5.24 3.83
CA GLU A 55 -7.89 5.52 4.53
C GLU A 55 -9.01 4.69 3.91
N ARG A 56 -9.92 4.26 4.78
CA ARG A 56 -11.11 3.52 4.37
C ARG A 56 -12.30 4.46 4.29
N TRP A 57 -13.05 4.33 3.21
CA TRP A 57 -14.32 5.01 3.00
C TRP A 57 -15.43 3.97 2.96
N HIS A 58 -16.40 4.08 3.86
CA HIS A 58 -17.57 3.21 3.87
C HIS A 58 -18.81 4.05 3.61
N MET A 59 -19.60 3.66 2.61
CA MET A 59 -20.81 4.38 2.22
C MET A 59 -20.58 5.89 1.97
N GLY A 60 -19.42 6.23 1.40
CA GLY A 60 -19.05 7.62 1.12
C GLY A 60 -18.57 8.42 2.35
N VAL A 61 -18.40 7.77 3.50
CA VAL A 61 -17.89 8.39 4.73
C VAL A 61 -16.50 7.83 5.05
N ASN A 62 -15.53 8.73 5.26
CA ASN A 62 -14.21 8.36 5.78
C ASN A 62 -14.37 7.78 7.20
N THR A 63 -13.93 6.55 7.42
CA THR A 63 -14.11 5.87 8.71
C THR A 63 -13.04 6.25 9.74
N GLY A 64 -12.06 7.07 9.36
CA GLY A 64 -10.94 7.47 10.23
C GLY A 64 -9.90 6.37 10.46
N ASP A 65 -10.14 5.17 9.91
CA ASP A 65 -9.20 4.06 9.97
C ASP A 65 -8.02 4.34 9.06
N ARG A 66 -6.84 4.51 9.67
CA ARG A 66 -5.58 4.66 8.95
C ARG A 66 -4.86 3.32 8.89
N GLY A 67 -5.02 2.63 7.77
CA GLY A 67 -4.24 1.45 7.44
C GLY A 67 -2.80 1.84 7.08
N LYS A 68 -1.86 0.95 7.36
CA LYS A 68 -0.46 1.10 6.95
C LYS A 68 0.03 -0.24 6.42
N SER A 69 0.55 -0.23 5.20
CA SER A 69 1.04 -1.42 4.50
C SER A 69 2.43 -1.17 3.96
N ASP A 70 3.32 -2.16 4.08
CA ASP A 70 4.69 -2.10 3.59
C ASP A 70 4.82 -3.02 2.39
N LEU A 71 4.88 -2.42 1.21
CA LEU A 71 4.78 -3.12 -0.06
C LEU A 71 6.18 -3.41 -0.61
N ALA A 72 6.57 -4.68 -0.59
CA ALA A 72 7.82 -5.13 -1.18
C ALA A 72 7.78 -5.06 -2.72
N PRO A 73 8.91 -4.79 -3.39
CA PRO A 73 9.01 -4.90 -4.85
C PRO A 73 8.68 -6.32 -5.32
N GLY A 74 7.75 -6.45 -6.26
CA GLY A 74 7.30 -7.76 -6.75
C GLY A 74 6.64 -8.66 -5.70
N GLY A 75 6.32 -8.11 -4.51
CA GLY A 75 5.63 -8.84 -3.46
C GLY A 75 4.16 -9.12 -3.79
N GLU A 76 3.59 -10.10 -3.10
CA GLU A 76 2.16 -10.40 -3.22
C GLU A 76 1.29 -9.20 -2.79
N PRO A 77 0.15 -8.96 -3.45
CA PRO A 77 -0.78 -7.91 -3.04
C PRO A 77 -1.31 -8.13 -1.62
N GLU A 78 -1.33 -7.06 -0.82
CA GLU A 78 -1.90 -7.07 0.53
C GLU A 78 -3.41 -6.87 0.47
N LYS A 79 -4.18 -7.73 1.16
CA LYS A 79 -5.64 -7.67 1.19
C LYS A 79 -6.15 -6.54 2.08
N LEU A 80 -6.97 -5.66 1.51
CA LEU A 80 -7.60 -4.56 2.25
C LEU A 80 -9.06 -4.86 2.63
N GLY A 81 -9.71 -5.77 1.89
CA GLY A 81 -11.07 -6.23 2.18
C GLY A 81 -12.01 -6.03 0.99
N CYS A 82 -13.24 -6.54 1.13
CA CYS A 82 -14.21 -6.50 0.04
C CYS A 82 -14.62 -5.06 -0.31
N SER A 83 -14.87 -4.80 -1.60
CA SER A 83 -15.46 -3.55 -2.12
C SER A 83 -16.92 -3.33 -1.69
N ARG A 84 -17.55 -4.38 -1.16
CA ARG A 84 -18.90 -4.36 -0.62
C ARG A 84 -18.97 -5.19 0.66
N THR A 85 -19.50 -4.59 1.71
CA THR A 85 -19.83 -5.26 2.97
C THR A 85 -21.34 -5.53 3.03
N LEU A 86 -21.82 -6.14 4.12
CA LEU A 86 -23.26 -6.31 4.35
C LEU A 86 -24.03 -4.98 4.37
N ASN A 87 -23.35 -3.90 4.78
CA ASN A 87 -23.97 -2.62 5.06
C ASN A 87 -23.72 -1.58 3.96
N GLY A 88 -22.95 -1.93 2.91
CA GLY A 88 -22.73 -1.02 1.80
C GLY A 88 -21.37 -1.09 1.12
N ARG A 89 -21.11 -0.11 0.24
CA ARG A 89 -19.86 0.01 -0.52
C ARG A 89 -18.70 0.40 0.39
N GLN A 90 -17.52 -0.12 0.08
CA GLN A 90 -16.26 0.20 0.72
C GLN A 90 -15.20 0.52 -0.32
N GLU A 91 -14.42 1.55 -0.07
CA GLU A 91 -13.32 2.02 -0.91
C GLU A 91 -12.08 2.27 -0.05
N TRP A 92 -10.91 2.19 -0.68
CA TRP A 92 -9.63 2.51 -0.08
C TRP A 92 -8.94 3.60 -0.88
N ARG A 93 -8.27 4.53 -0.20
CA ARG A 93 -7.53 5.61 -0.83
C ARG A 93 -6.14 5.72 -0.22
N VAL A 94 -5.13 5.88 -1.06
CA VAL A 94 -3.78 6.21 -0.61
C VAL A 94 -3.77 7.68 -0.19
N VAL A 95 -3.45 7.94 1.08
CA VAL A 95 -3.30 9.31 1.61
C VAL A 95 -1.84 9.74 1.68
N ARG A 96 -0.92 8.78 1.71
CA ARG A 96 0.53 9.01 1.68
C ARG A 96 1.23 7.77 1.17
N ALA A 97 2.33 7.96 0.47
CA ALA A 97 3.28 6.92 0.13
C ALA A 97 4.70 7.41 0.45
N GLN A 98 5.58 6.48 0.81
CA GLN A 98 6.98 6.79 1.11
C GLN A 98 7.86 5.58 0.76
N PHE A 99 8.95 5.82 0.02
CA PHE A 99 10.01 4.81 -0.07
C PHE A 99 10.65 4.59 1.29
N ILE A 100 10.79 3.32 1.67
CA ILE A 100 11.44 2.92 2.92
C ILE A 100 12.70 2.10 2.61
N ASP A 101 13.54 1.88 3.63
CA ASP A 101 14.68 0.98 3.46
C ASP A 101 14.19 -0.49 3.47
N ALA A 102 14.88 -1.37 2.74
CA ALA A 102 14.53 -2.79 2.69
C ALA A 102 14.58 -3.48 4.06
N ALA A 103 15.42 -3.00 4.98
CA ALA A 103 15.45 -3.47 6.36
C ALA A 103 14.18 -3.11 7.15
N GLU A 104 13.46 -2.05 6.75
CA GLU A 104 12.24 -1.58 7.41
C GLU A 104 10.95 -2.23 6.87
N SER A 105 11.01 -2.86 5.70
CA SER A 105 9.87 -3.50 5.03
C SER A 105 9.72 -4.99 5.34
N ALA A 106 10.37 -5.48 6.40
CA ALA A 106 10.33 -6.89 6.77
C ALA A 106 8.88 -7.35 7.03
N PRO A 107 8.50 -8.57 6.59
CA PRO A 107 7.13 -9.07 6.74
C PRO A 107 6.72 -9.12 8.21
N LYS A 108 5.47 -8.74 8.48
CA LYS A 108 4.86 -8.70 9.81
C LYS A 108 4.27 -10.04 10.20
#